data_AF-A0A9P3BLZ0-F1
#
_entry.id   AF-A0A9P3BLZ0-F1
#
_cell.length_a   1.000
_cell.length_b   1.000
_cell.length_c   1.000
_cell.angle_alpha   90.00
_cell.angle_beta   90.00
_cell.angle_gamma   90.00
#
_symmetry.space_group_name_H-M   'P 1'
#
loop_
_entity.id
_entity.type
_entity.pdbx_description
1 polymer ?
#
loop_
_entity_poly.entity_id
_entity_poly.type
_entity_poly.pdbx_seq_one_letter_code
_entity_poly.pdbx_strand_id
1 'polypeptide(L)'
;MPIISPFESSIAKPGQGKVVLSLLPPSIPTLTTLTYKYPLKLLTRAPGFVPQSSGLTSSSRPVHLYLLTYGGGLLPGDHIDVSITLDPRTRLVVTTPQGSTKIFKTEPTASVKGQRGAPARALTDKSRQLVNVQIASEAALCYLPDPAVPFKDSRYEQVQSFTVDGTSKDYKRSSLCVVDWVTQGRSSRGENWDFHLWKGKNEVWTHDAAGKKKLLLRDSIILDDEIDAVCLENDSETFSHNNLIRERTRPHGIIGTLILYGPVFEDLASFFMDRFTSQPRIGARNWSSSAPAAVEMPPNADSEVTFTAARVRGGFVLVKFGANDFETAKNWLGGILRDEGTILKEFGEESLMCL
;
A
#
# COMPACT_ATOMS: atom_id res chain seq x y z
N MET A 1 -9.52 -43.40 -21.86
CA MET A 1 -8.88 -42.48 -20.89
C MET A 1 -9.02 -41.08 -21.46
N PRO A 2 -9.53 -40.09 -20.71
CA PRO A 2 -9.60 -38.72 -21.21
C PRO A 2 -8.17 -38.21 -21.43
N ILE A 3 -7.93 -37.57 -22.58
CA ILE A 3 -6.64 -36.95 -22.91
C ILE A 3 -6.52 -35.73 -22.02
N ILE A 4 -5.69 -35.83 -20.98
CA ILE A 4 -5.32 -34.70 -20.12
C ILE A 4 -4.64 -33.68 -21.03
N SER A 5 -5.17 -32.46 -21.05
CA SER A 5 -4.62 -31.41 -21.91
C SER A 5 -3.19 -31.08 -21.44
N PRO A 6 -2.22 -30.93 -22.35
CA PRO A 6 -0.89 -30.45 -21.97
C PRO A 6 -0.92 -29.02 -21.36
N PHE A 7 -2.07 -28.33 -21.42
CA PHE A 7 -2.33 -27.04 -20.79
C PHE A 7 -3.14 -27.13 -19.48
N GLU A 8 -3.44 -28.33 -19.00
CA GLU A 8 -4.24 -28.58 -17.79
C GLU A 8 -3.47 -28.33 -16.48
N SER A 9 -2.14 -28.21 -16.56
CA SER A 9 -1.26 -27.97 -15.41
C SER A 9 -1.16 -26.48 -15.05
N SER A 10 -2.28 -25.89 -14.68
CA SER A 10 -2.26 -24.54 -14.11
C SER A 10 -1.96 -24.59 -12.61
N ILE A 11 -0.69 -24.50 -12.21
CA ILE A 11 -0.25 -24.48 -10.80
C ILE A 11 -0.96 -23.36 -9.99
N ALA A 12 -1.30 -22.24 -10.64
CA ALA A 12 -2.01 -21.12 -10.03
C ALA A 12 -3.44 -20.99 -10.58
N LYS A 13 -4.42 -20.62 -9.73
CA LYS A 13 -5.76 -20.24 -10.21
C LYS A 13 -5.72 -18.83 -10.84
N PRO A 14 -6.70 -18.45 -11.67
CA PRO A 14 -6.76 -17.08 -12.21
C PRO A 14 -6.62 -16.02 -11.12
N GLY A 15 -5.78 -15.01 -11.37
CA GLY A 15 -5.51 -13.93 -10.40
C GLY A 15 -4.58 -14.32 -9.25
N GLN A 16 -4.19 -15.58 -9.13
CA GLN A 16 -3.26 -16.03 -8.09
C GLN A 16 -1.80 -15.93 -8.54
N GLY A 17 -0.92 -15.57 -7.61
CA GLY A 17 0.52 -15.60 -7.80
C GLY A 17 1.28 -15.98 -6.55
N LYS A 18 2.44 -16.61 -6.73
CA LYS A 18 3.35 -17.00 -5.67
C LYS A 18 4.77 -16.61 -6.03
N VAL A 19 5.45 -15.95 -5.10
CA VAL A 19 6.84 -15.51 -5.23
C VAL A 19 7.62 -15.99 -4.01
N VAL A 20 8.76 -16.63 -4.22
CA VAL A 20 9.72 -16.95 -3.16
C VAL A 20 11.08 -16.44 -3.59
N LEU A 21 11.64 -15.52 -2.81
CA LEU A 21 12.98 -14.97 -3.00
C LEU A 21 13.91 -15.60 -1.97
N SER A 22 14.92 -16.30 -2.47
CA SER A 22 15.92 -17.02 -1.66
C SER A 22 17.34 -16.52 -1.98
N LEU A 23 18.26 -16.70 -1.04
CA LEU A 23 19.67 -16.40 -1.24
C LEU A 23 20.44 -17.71 -1.49
N LEU A 24 20.81 -17.98 -2.75
CA LEU A 24 21.57 -19.19 -3.11
C LEU A 24 23.09 -18.98 -2.92
N PRO A 25 23.87 -20.02 -2.61
CA PRO A 25 25.32 -19.89 -2.50
C PRO A 25 25.98 -19.36 -3.79
N PRO A 26 26.98 -18.47 -3.73
CA PRO A 26 27.64 -17.94 -2.52
C PRO A 26 26.96 -16.73 -1.85
N SER A 27 25.94 -16.10 -2.46
CA SER A 27 25.01 -15.09 -1.90
C SER A 27 24.22 -14.42 -3.03
N ILE A 28 23.68 -15.23 -3.96
CA ILE A 28 23.01 -14.76 -5.17
C ILE A 28 21.49 -14.75 -4.90
N PRO A 29 20.84 -13.57 -4.90
CA PRO A 29 19.39 -13.51 -4.73
C PRO A 29 18.72 -14.13 -5.96
N THR A 30 17.90 -15.14 -5.72
CA THR A 30 17.26 -15.96 -6.75
C THR A 30 15.80 -16.17 -6.42
N LEU A 31 14.93 -15.98 -7.41
CA LEU A 31 13.52 -16.33 -7.29
C LEU A 31 13.35 -17.83 -7.49
N THR A 32 13.31 -18.57 -6.38
CA THR A 32 13.14 -20.03 -6.38
C THR A 32 11.71 -20.43 -6.75
N THR A 33 10.75 -19.53 -6.60
CA THR A 33 9.37 -19.70 -7.09
C THR A 33 8.88 -18.38 -7.68
N LEU A 34 8.34 -18.44 -8.89
CA LEU A 34 7.60 -17.35 -9.52
C LEU A 34 6.47 -17.96 -10.36
N THR A 35 5.27 -17.98 -9.81
CA THR A 35 4.07 -18.44 -10.51
C THR A 35 3.02 -17.34 -10.50
N TYR A 36 2.27 -17.22 -11.59
CA TYR A 36 1.13 -16.32 -11.68
C TYR A 36 0.19 -16.80 -12.77
N LYS A 37 -1.06 -16.36 -12.72
CA LYS A 37 -2.02 -16.57 -13.81
C LYS A 37 -2.85 -15.32 -14.04
N TYR A 38 -3.16 -15.06 -15.32
CA TYR A 38 -4.07 -14.01 -15.75
C TYR A 38 -5.32 -13.95 -14.85
N PRO A 39 -5.78 -12.75 -14.44
CA PRO A 39 -5.33 -11.41 -14.88
C PRO A 39 -4.04 -10.90 -14.22
N LEU A 40 -3.47 -11.61 -13.24
CA LEU A 40 -2.20 -11.24 -12.60
C LEU A 40 -1.00 -11.48 -13.52
N LYS A 41 -0.07 -10.54 -13.54
CA LYS A 41 1.25 -10.68 -14.14
C LYS A 41 2.33 -10.22 -13.16
N LEU A 42 3.33 -11.07 -12.98
CA LEU A 42 4.50 -10.76 -12.19
C LEU A 42 5.71 -10.69 -13.12
N LEU A 43 6.38 -9.54 -13.15
CA LEU A 43 7.65 -9.36 -13.86
C LEU A 43 8.74 -9.07 -12.86
N THR A 44 9.97 -9.45 -13.19
CA THR A 44 11.08 -9.34 -12.25
C THR A 44 12.30 -8.76 -12.93
N ARG A 45 13.10 -8.01 -12.16
CA ARG A 45 14.34 -7.40 -12.60
C ARG A 45 15.33 -7.42 -11.45
N ALA A 46 16.55 -7.88 -11.72
CA ALA A 46 17.65 -7.82 -10.76
C ALA A 46 18.64 -6.73 -11.23
N PRO A 47 18.61 -5.52 -10.66
CA PRO A 47 19.51 -4.45 -11.07
C PRO A 47 20.99 -4.79 -10.84
N GLY A 48 21.85 -4.08 -11.55
CA GLY A 48 23.31 -4.05 -11.37
C GLY A 48 23.79 -3.62 -9.98
N PHE A 49 22.87 -3.13 -9.14
CA PHE A 49 23.15 -2.47 -7.88
C PHE A 49 23.57 -3.44 -6.78
N VAL A 50 24.57 -3.01 -5.99
CA VAL A 50 25.03 -3.68 -4.77
C VAL A 50 25.03 -2.62 -3.66
N PRO A 51 24.28 -2.82 -2.57
CA PRO A 51 24.22 -1.87 -1.46
C PRO A 51 25.62 -1.62 -0.86
N GLN A 52 26.02 -0.35 -0.73
CA GLN A 52 27.41 0.00 -0.38
C GLN A 52 27.73 -0.02 1.12
N SER A 53 26.75 -0.12 2.01
CA SER A 53 26.93 -0.31 3.45
C SER A 53 25.56 -0.46 4.06
N SER A 54 25.14 -1.68 4.40
CA SER A 54 23.93 -1.84 5.22
C SER A 54 24.34 -2.03 6.67
N GLY A 55 23.60 -1.50 7.63
CA GLY A 55 23.72 -1.81 9.07
C GLY A 55 23.48 -3.30 9.45
N LEU A 56 23.57 -4.19 8.46
CA LEU A 56 23.43 -5.63 8.46
C LEU A 56 24.70 -6.25 7.85
N THR A 57 25.20 -7.33 8.45
CA THR A 57 26.53 -7.91 8.16
C THR A 57 26.73 -8.53 6.76
N SER A 58 25.68 -8.59 5.93
CA SER A 58 25.75 -9.06 4.53
C SER A 58 24.49 -8.61 3.77
N SER A 59 24.59 -7.57 2.94
CA SER A 59 23.46 -7.09 2.12
C SER A 59 23.39 -7.83 0.80
N SER A 60 22.28 -8.54 0.54
CA SER A 60 22.01 -9.11 -0.78
C SER A 60 21.61 -8.03 -1.78
N ARG A 61 21.88 -8.25 -3.06
CA ARG A 61 21.39 -7.36 -4.12
C ARG A 61 19.85 -7.31 -4.10
N PRO A 62 19.22 -6.13 -4.24
CA PRO A 62 17.77 -6.02 -4.32
C PRO A 62 17.26 -6.68 -5.59
N VAL A 63 16.09 -7.31 -5.49
CA VAL A 63 15.31 -7.78 -6.64
C VAL A 63 14.06 -6.92 -6.74
N HIS A 64 13.70 -6.50 -7.95
CA HIS A 64 12.48 -5.75 -8.23
C HIS A 64 11.43 -6.73 -8.73
N LEU A 65 10.26 -6.69 -8.11
CA LEU A 65 9.07 -7.41 -8.50
C LEU A 65 8.02 -6.39 -8.93
N TYR A 66 7.60 -6.47 -10.18
CA TYR A 66 6.54 -5.66 -10.72
C TYR A 66 5.22 -6.41 -10.60
N LEU A 67 4.32 -5.86 -9.79
CA LEU A 67 2.96 -6.36 -9.59
C LEU A 67 2.04 -5.70 -10.62
N LEU A 68 1.54 -6.48 -11.58
CA LEU A 68 0.75 -5.94 -12.70
C LEU A 68 -0.58 -6.68 -12.84
N THR A 69 -1.63 -5.94 -13.17
CA THR A 69 -2.93 -6.48 -13.55
C THR A 69 -3.14 -6.26 -15.06
N TYR A 70 -3.11 -7.34 -15.84
CA TYR A 70 -3.46 -7.25 -17.27
C TYR A 70 -4.92 -6.86 -17.44
N GLY A 71 -5.22 -6.05 -18.45
CA GLY A 71 -6.59 -5.58 -18.74
C GLY A 71 -6.86 -4.11 -18.41
N GLY A 72 -5.83 -3.37 -17.98
CA GLY A 72 -5.94 -1.92 -17.76
C GLY A 72 -6.70 -1.55 -16.48
N GLY A 73 -6.94 -2.50 -15.58
CA GLY A 73 -7.59 -2.33 -14.29
C GLY A 73 -8.34 -3.58 -13.85
N LEU A 74 -9.06 -3.48 -12.73
CA LEU A 74 -9.88 -4.54 -12.14
C LEU A 74 -11.35 -4.34 -12.50
N LEU A 75 -11.97 -5.39 -13.02
CA LEU A 75 -13.40 -5.47 -13.30
C LEU A 75 -14.17 -6.02 -12.08
N PRO A 76 -15.50 -5.81 -12.03
CA PRO A 76 -16.36 -6.43 -11.01
C PRO A 76 -16.15 -7.95 -10.93
N GLY A 77 -15.99 -8.47 -9.72
CA GLY A 77 -15.70 -9.89 -9.47
C GLY A 77 -14.24 -10.32 -9.63
N ASP A 78 -13.34 -9.47 -10.14
CA ASP A 78 -11.91 -9.81 -10.23
C ASP A 78 -11.30 -10.00 -8.84
N HIS A 79 -10.50 -11.06 -8.69
CA HIS A 79 -9.81 -11.39 -7.44
C HIS A 79 -8.33 -11.63 -7.71
N ILE A 80 -7.50 -10.76 -7.16
CA ILE A 80 -6.04 -10.89 -7.17
C ILE A 80 -5.59 -11.42 -5.81
N ASP A 81 -4.77 -12.47 -5.80
CA ASP A 81 -4.24 -13.09 -4.58
C ASP A 81 -2.76 -13.41 -4.76
N VAL A 82 -1.90 -12.66 -4.07
CA VAL A 82 -0.44 -12.75 -4.22
C VAL A 82 0.20 -13.13 -2.90
N SER A 83 0.91 -14.25 -2.90
CA SER A 83 1.75 -14.68 -1.80
C SER A 83 3.23 -14.43 -2.13
N ILE A 84 3.93 -13.73 -1.24
CA ILE A 84 5.35 -13.40 -1.39
C ILE A 84 6.09 -13.89 -0.14
N THR A 85 7.20 -14.59 -0.32
CA THR A 85 8.09 -15.02 0.76
C THR A 85 9.49 -14.50 0.51
N LEU A 86 10.04 -13.77 1.48
CA LEU A 86 11.43 -13.33 1.53
C LEU A 86 12.16 -14.20 2.54
N ASP A 87 13.09 -15.03 2.06
CA ASP A 87 13.98 -15.79 2.93
C ASP A 87 15.04 -14.88 3.59
N PRO A 88 15.77 -15.37 4.61
CA PRO A 88 16.67 -14.54 5.39
C PRO A 88 17.69 -13.76 4.55
N ARG A 89 17.97 -12.53 4.97
CA ARG A 89 18.96 -11.61 4.35
C ARG A 89 18.65 -11.19 2.90
N THR A 90 17.43 -11.41 2.40
CA THR A 90 17.03 -10.98 1.06
C THR A 90 16.54 -9.53 1.02
N ARG A 91 16.53 -8.91 -0.17
CA ARG A 91 16.02 -7.55 -0.43
C ARG A 91 15.04 -7.59 -1.59
N LEU A 92 13.80 -7.17 -1.36
CA LEU A 92 12.77 -7.10 -2.40
C LEU A 92 12.18 -5.70 -2.48
N VAL A 93 12.07 -5.17 -3.70
CA VAL A 93 11.29 -3.98 -4.03
C VAL A 93 10.06 -4.42 -4.80
N VAL A 94 8.88 -3.99 -4.39
CA VAL A 94 7.63 -4.25 -5.12
C VAL A 94 7.05 -2.93 -5.61
N THR A 95 6.87 -2.80 -6.92
CA THR A 95 6.28 -1.60 -7.55
C THR A 95 5.30 -1.99 -8.65
N THR A 96 4.55 -1.03 -9.19
CA THR A 96 3.53 -1.23 -10.24
C THR A 96 3.83 -0.36 -11.47
N PRO A 97 4.97 -0.52 -12.17
CA PRO A 97 5.48 0.45 -13.15
C PRO A 97 4.58 0.76 -14.36
N GLN A 98 3.46 0.05 -14.56
CA GLN A 98 2.48 0.36 -15.61
C GLN A 98 1.41 1.38 -15.16
N GLY A 99 1.60 2.02 -14.01
CA GLY A 99 0.73 3.05 -13.46
C GLY A 99 -0.33 2.49 -12.51
N SER A 100 -1.18 3.41 -12.03
CA SER A 100 -2.21 3.15 -11.03
C SER A 100 -3.16 2.00 -11.37
N THR A 101 -3.51 1.22 -10.36
CA THR A 101 -4.57 0.20 -10.44
C THR A 101 -5.92 0.88 -10.59
N LYS A 102 -6.46 0.85 -11.81
CA LYS A 102 -7.80 1.36 -12.13
C LYS A 102 -8.85 0.36 -11.67
N ILE A 103 -9.87 0.82 -10.97
CA ILE A 103 -10.96 -0.04 -10.50
C ILE A 103 -12.22 0.39 -11.24
N PHE A 104 -12.78 -0.49 -12.05
CA PHE A 104 -13.95 -0.19 -12.86
C PHE A 104 -15.24 -0.23 -12.04
N LYS A 105 -16.27 0.45 -12.57
CA LYS A 105 -17.61 0.50 -11.99
C LYS A 105 -18.18 -0.90 -11.74
N THR A 106 -18.85 -1.06 -10.61
CA THR A 106 -19.62 -2.27 -10.30
C THR A 106 -21.07 -1.98 -10.62
N GLU A 107 -21.58 -2.57 -11.70
CA GLU A 107 -23.00 -2.41 -12.03
C GLU A 107 -23.84 -2.89 -10.84
N PRO A 108 -24.84 -2.10 -10.39
CA PRO A 108 -25.84 -2.62 -9.47
C PRO A 108 -26.43 -3.86 -10.12
N THR A 109 -26.41 -5.01 -9.45
CA THR A 109 -27.04 -6.24 -9.93
C THR A 109 -28.44 -5.89 -10.39
N ALA A 110 -28.63 -5.75 -11.70
CA ALA A 110 -29.93 -5.55 -12.28
C ALA A 110 -30.72 -6.76 -11.82
N SER A 111 -31.77 -6.52 -11.04
CA SER A 111 -32.84 -7.49 -10.88
C SER A 111 -33.18 -7.93 -12.30
N VAL A 112 -32.75 -9.14 -12.68
CA VAL A 112 -33.08 -9.72 -13.98
C VAL A 112 -34.60 -9.64 -14.04
N LYS A 113 -35.13 -8.78 -14.92
CA LYS A 113 -36.57 -8.64 -15.16
C LYS A 113 -37.08 -10.04 -15.55
N GLY A 114 -37.62 -10.78 -14.57
CA GLY A 114 -38.08 -12.15 -14.78
C GLY A 114 -37.85 -13.11 -13.61
N GLN A 115 -36.88 -12.88 -12.70
CA GLN A 115 -36.69 -13.75 -11.52
C GLN A 115 -37.18 -13.08 -10.24
N ARG A 116 -38.50 -13.17 -10.01
CA ARG A 116 -39.08 -12.99 -8.67
C ARG A 116 -38.64 -14.16 -7.80
N GLY A 117 -37.66 -13.98 -6.91
CA GLY A 117 -37.40 -14.98 -5.87
C GLY A 117 -36.01 -15.04 -5.24
N ALA A 118 -34.98 -14.35 -5.74
CA ALA A 118 -33.68 -14.31 -5.07
C ALA A 118 -33.53 -13.01 -4.26
N PRO A 119 -33.18 -13.05 -2.96
CA PRO A 119 -33.02 -11.84 -2.16
C PRO A 119 -31.91 -10.96 -2.75
N ALA A 120 -32.21 -9.66 -2.88
CA ALA A 120 -31.33 -8.62 -3.36
C ALA A 120 -30.19 -8.35 -2.35
N ARG A 121 -29.26 -9.29 -2.16
CA ARG A 121 -28.01 -9.10 -1.39
C ARG A 121 -26.93 -10.06 -1.87
N ALA A 122 -26.34 -9.79 -3.03
CA ALA A 122 -25.09 -10.42 -3.41
C ALA A 122 -23.96 -9.38 -3.35
N LEU A 123 -23.37 -9.25 -2.15
CA LEU A 123 -22.10 -8.57 -1.81
C LEU A 123 -20.87 -9.08 -2.61
N THR A 124 -21.07 -9.79 -3.72
CA THR A 124 -20.06 -10.61 -4.40
C THR A 124 -19.46 -9.94 -5.62
N ASP A 125 -20.02 -8.84 -6.14
CA ASP A 125 -19.55 -8.23 -7.39
C ASP A 125 -18.48 -7.14 -7.20
N LYS A 126 -17.83 -7.09 -6.03
CA LYS A 126 -16.71 -6.18 -5.78
C LYS A 126 -15.39 -6.82 -6.21
N SER A 127 -14.51 -6.03 -6.78
CA SER A 127 -13.13 -6.47 -7.05
C SER A 127 -12.34 -6.54 -5.74
N ARG A 128 -11.38 -7.47 -5.68
CA ARG A 128 -10.60 -7.74 -4.47
C ARG A 128 -9.12 -7.94 -4.77
N GLN A 129 -8.27 -7.44 -3.89
CA GLN A 129 -6.83 -7.69 -3.92
C GLN A 129 -6.32 -8.12 -2.55
N LEU A 130 -5.73 -9.31 -2.50
CA LEU A 130 -5.10 -9.89 -1.34
C LEU A 130 -3.59 -9.99 -1.60
N VAL A 131 -2.79 -9.39 -0.71
CA VAL A 131 -1.34 -9.52 -0.75
C VAL A 131 -0.89 -10.05 0.60
N ASN A 132 -0.21 -11.19 0.61
CA ASN A 132 0.34 -11.80 1.81
C ASN A 132 1.86 -11.93 1.67
N VAL A 133 2.61 -11.23 2.50
CA VAL A 133 4.07 -11.21 2.48
C VAL A 133 4.63 -11.78 3.78
N GLN A 134 5.56 -12.73 3.66
CA GLN A 134 6.33 -13.30 4.75
C GLN A 134 7.76 -12.76 4.67
N ILE A 135 8.26 -12.14 5.73
CA ILE A 135 9.56 -11.47 5.76
C ILE A 135 10.42 -12.09 6.86
N ALA A 136 11.40 -12.89 6.45
CA ALA A 136 12.30 -13.57 7.37
C ALA A 136 13.33 -12.64 8.03
N SER A 137 14.09 -13.19 8.97
CA SER A 137 15.19 -12.53 9.67
C SER A 137 16.16 -11.82 8.71
N GLU A 138 16.56 -10.59 9.04
CA GLU A 138 17.47 -9.75 8.25
C GLU A 138 17.01 -9.45 6.80
N ALA A 139 15.81 -9.86 6.41
CA ALA A 139 15.25 -9.54 5.10
C ALA A 139 14.56 -8.16 5.15
N ALA A 140 14.54 -7.47 4.00
CA ALA A 140 13.88 -6.17 3.90
C ALA A 140 12.97 -6.08 2.67
N LEU A 141 11.77 -5.56 2.89
CA LEU A 141 10.78 -5.27 1.87
C LEU A 141 10.57 -3.77 1.71
N CYS A 142 10.64 -3.29 0.48
CA CYS A 142 10.22 -1.96 0.07
C CYS A 142 9.01 -2.10 -0.87
N TYR A 143 7.80 -1.87 -0.37
CA TYR A 143 6.54 -2.02 -1.10
C TYR A 143 5.99 -0.63 -1.45
N LEU A 144 6.22 -0.20 -2.69
CA LEU A 144 5.91 1.14 -3.20
C LEU A 144 5.05 1.04 -4.48
N PRO A 145 3.80 0.55 -4.39
CA PRO A 145 2.89 0.55 -5.53
C PRO A 145 2.45 1.98 -5.86
N ASP A 146 2.00 2.19 -7.09
CA ASP A 146 1.21 3.37 -7.47
C ASP A 146 -0.16 3.34 -6.77
N PRO A 147 -0.82 4.50 -6.61
CA PRO A 147 -2.09 4.56 -5.89
C PRO A 147 -3.20 3.84 -6.64
N ALA A 148 -4.19 3.34 -5.89
CA ALA A 148 -5.44 2.87 -6.45
C ALA A 148 -6.28 4.04 -6.98
N VAL A 149 -6.88 3.87 -8.16
CA VAL A 149 -7.76 4.85 -8.79
C VAL A 149 -9.16 4.25 -8.94
N PRO A 150 -10.02 4.40 -7.92
CA PRO A 150 -11.41 3.97 -7.98
C PRO A 150 -12.23 4.84 -8.92
N PHE A 151 -12.84 4.25 -9.94
CA PHE A 151 -13.75 4.98 -10.83
C PHE A 151 -15.10 5.19 -10.16
N LYS A 152 -15.88 6.13 -10.69
CA LYS A 152 -17.27 6.33 -10.31
C LYS A 152 -18.05 5.01 -10.27
N ASP A 153 -18.88 4.84 -9.24
CA ASP A 153 -19.73 3.68 -8.98
C ASP A 153 -18.97 2.35 -8.78
N SER A 154 -17.66 2.38 -8.46
CA SER A 154 -16.86 1.17 -8.19
C SER A 154 -16.98 0.67 -6.76
N ARG A 155 -16.73 -0.64 -6.57
CA ARG A 155 -16.60 -1.30 -5.27
C ARG A 155 -15.32 -2.12 -5.20
N TYR A 156 -14.48 -1.83 -4.21
CA TYR A 156 -13.17 -2.47 -4.06
C TYR A 156 -12.78 -2.76 -2.61
N GLU A 157 -12.06 -3.86 -2.42
CA GLU A 157 -11.43 -4.23 -1.16
C GLU A 157 -9.99 -4.68 -1.37
N GLN A 158 -9.08 -4.06 -0.62
CA GLN A 158 -7.67 -4.41 -0.57
C GLN A 158 -7.29 -4.85 0.84
N VAL A 159 -6.65 -6.02 0.94
CA VAL A 159 -6.06 -6.51 2.19
C VAL A 159 -4.61 -6.87 1.96
N GLN A 160 -3.73 -6.14 2.63
CA GLN A 160 -2.29 -6.40 2.64
C GLN A 160 -1.90 -6.93 4.02
N SER A 161 -1.30 -8.11 4.06
CA SER A 161 -0.85 -8.78 5.28
C SER A 161 0.65 -9.02 5.21
N PHE A 162 1.40 -8.34 6.06
CA PHE A 162 2.84 -8.49 6.20
C PHE A 162 3.12 -9.26 7.48
N THR A 163 3.93 -10.30 7.40
CA THR A 163 4.34 -11.09 8.57
C THR A 163 5.83 -10.94 8.75
N VAL A 164 6.22 -10.27 9.82
CA VAL A 164 7.60 -9.99 10.20
C VAL A 164 8.10 -11.05 11.16
N ASP A 165 9.38 -11.42 11.04
CA ASP A 165 10.04 -12.22 12.08
C ASP A 165 10.17 -11.42 13.38
N GLY A 166 9.45 -11.85 14.42
CA GLY A 166 9.55 -11.31 15.78
C GLY A 166 10.32 -12.17 16.77
N THR A 167 11.00 -13.23 16.30
CA THR A 167 11.92 -14.02 17.13
C THR A 167 13.30 -13.39 17.18
N SER A 168 13.75 -12.81 16.06
CA SER A 168 15.03 -12.10 15.96
C SER A 168 15.01 -10.76 16.69
N LYS A 169 16.14 -10.41 17.32
CA LYS A 169 16.34 -9.14 18.05
C LYS A 169 17.33 -8.23 17.34
N ASP A 170 17.30 -6.95 17.72
CA ASP A 170 18.26 -5.92 17.32
C ASP A 170 18.37 -5.77 15.78
N TYR A 171 19.58 -5.91 15.24
CA TYR A 171 19.85 -5.82 13.81
C TYR A 171 19.31 -7.02 13.03
N LYS A 172 19.01 -8.15 13.67
CA LYS A 172 18.51 -9.35 12.97
C LYS A 172 17.02 -9.29 12.61
N ARG A 173 16.34 -8.23 13.00
CA ARG A 173 14.92 -8.04 12.71
C ARG A 173 14.70 -7.88 11.21
N SER A 174 13.53 -8.33 10.77
CA SER A 174 13.01 -8.01 9.44
C SER A 174 12.71 -6.52 9.32
N SER A 175 12.77 -6.00 8.10
CA SER A 175 12.50 -4.59 7.81
C SER A 175 11.41 -4.44 6.75
N LEU A 176 10.57 -3.42 6.92
CA LEU A 176 9.36 -3.21 6.15
C LEU A 176 9.14 -1.71 5.90
N CYS A 177 9.01 -1.34 4.64
CA CYS A 177 8.53 -0.05 4.17
C CYS A 177 7.33 -0.31 3.24
N VAL A 178 6.17 0.27 3.54
CA VAL A 178 4.92 0.04 2.79
C VAL A 178 4.23 1.37 2.56
N VAL A 179 3.90 1.66 1.30
CA VAL A 179 2.99 2.75 0.94
C VAL A 179 1.66 2.15 0.48
N ASP A 180 0.57 2.64 1.04
CA ASP A 180 -0.79 2.37 0.59
C ASP A 180 -1.56 3.68 0.46
N TRP A 181 -2.15 3.93 -0.69
CA TRP A 181 -2.73 5.22 -1.06
C TRP A 181 -3.78 5.09 -2.15
N VAL A 182 -4.75 5.99 -2.10
CA VAL A 182 -5.93 5.99 -2.97
C VAL A 182 -6.25 7.40 -3.42
N THR A 183 -6.57 7.56 -4.71
CA THR A 183 -6.99 8.84 -5.28
C THR A 183 -8.51 9.00 -5.21
N GLN A 184 -8.97 10.24 -5.40
CA GLN A 184 -10.39 10.59 -5.54
C GLN A 184 -11.06 10.04 -6.82
N GLY A 185 -10.36 9.21 -7.61
CA GLY A 185 -10.81 8.71 -8.90
C GLY A 185 -10.20 9.48 -10.07
N ARG A 186 -10.95 9.61 -11.18
CA ARG A 186 -10.47 10.26 -12.41
C ARG A 186 -10.75 11.76 -12.38
N SER A 187 -9.84 12.54 -11.78
CA SER A 187 -9.93 14.00 -11.74
C SER A 187 -10.12 14.63 -13.13
N SER A 188 -9.49 14.07 -14.17
CA SER A 188 -9.64 14.53 -15.57
C SER A 188 -11.04 14.34 -16.16
N ARG A 189 -11.88 13.51 -15.53
CA ARG A 189 -13.31 13.32 -15.87
C ARG A 189 -14.26 14.01 -14.89
N GLY A 190 -13.72 14.83 -13.96
CA GLY A 190 -14.51 15.48 -12.92
C GLY A 190 -14.97 14.54 -11.81
N GLU A 191 -14.38 13.34 -11.69
CA GLU A 191 -14.66 12.46 -10.55
C GLU A 191 -13.94 12.99 -9.30
N ASN A 192 -14.66 12.95 -8.18
CA ASN A 192 -14.19 13.38 -6.88
C ASN A 192 -14.83 12.46 -5.84
N TRP A 193 -14.17 11.37 -5.46
CA TRP A 193 -14.69 10.38 -4.51
C TRP A 193 -16.09 9.82 -4.88
N ASP A 194 -16.38 9.65 -6.19
CA ASP A 194 -17.68 9.19 -6.72
C ASP A 194 -17.88 7.66 -6.73
N PHE A 195 -17.05 6.90 -6.01
CA PHE A 195 -17.19 5.44 -5.91
C PHE A 195 -18.10 5.07 -4.75
N HIS A 196 -18.66 3.86 -4.77
CA HIS A 196 -19.51 3.39 -3.67
C HIS A 196 -18.69 2.90 -2.48
N LEU A 197 -17.62 2.14 -2.76
CA LEU A 197 -16.85 1.49 -1.72
C LEU A 197 -15.37 1.38 -2.06
N TRP A 198 -14.53 1.86 -1.16
CA TRP A 198 -13.12 1.53 -1.11
C TRP A 198 -12.73 1.15 0.32
N LYS A 199 -12.24 -0.08 0.50
CA LYS A 199 -11.78 -0.61 1.80
C LYS A 199 -10.31 -1.03 1.68
N GLY A 200 -9.41 -0.24 2.26
CA GLY A 200 -7.99 -0.56 2.41
C GLY A 200 -7.69 -1.09 3.81
N LYS A 201 -6.94 -2.18 3.89
CA LYS A 201 -6.54 -2.79 5.18
C LYS A 201 -5.11 -3.29 5.12
N ASN A 202 -4.25 -2.69 5.93
CA ASN A 202 -2.85 -3.06 6.09
C ASN A 202 -2.66 -3.69 7.47
N GLU A 203 -2.20 -4.94 7.52
CA GLU A 203 -1.95 -5.65 8.76
C GLU A 203 -0.50 -6.12 8.83
N VAL A 204 0.16 -5.84 9.95
CA VAL A 204 1.47 -6.39 10.26
C VAL A 204 1.35 -7.38 11.41
N TRP A 205 1.85 -8.59 11.19
CA TRP A 205 1.78 -9.73 12.08
C TRP A 205 3.17 -10.21 12.46
N THR A 206 3.28 -10.92 13.56
CA THR A 206 4.47 -11.71 13.92
C THR A 206 4.06 -13.12 14.30
N HIS A 207 4.98 -14.06 14.19
CA HIS A 207 4.89 -15.34 14.89
C HIS A 207 5.59 -15.22 16.24
N ASP A 208 4.99 -15.76 17.30
CA ASP A 208 5.70 -15.94 18.57
C ASP A 208 6.64 -17.16 18.51
N ALA A 209 7.43 -17.36 19.56
CA ALA A 209 8.33 -18.51 19.67
C ALA A 209 7.60 -19.87 19.66
N ALA A 210 6.29 -19.88 19.92
CA ALA A 210 5.41 -21.06 19.88
C ALA A 210 4.67 -21.19 18.52
N GLY A 211 4.95 -20.31 17.54
CA GLY A 211 4.33 -20.29 16.23
C GLY A 211 2.97 -19.59 16.15
N LYS A 212 2.41 -19.10 17.26
CA LYS A 212 1.12 -18.39 17.28
C LYS A 212 1.26 -17.03 16.60
N LYS A 213 0.32 -16.75 15.70
CA LYS A 213 0.24 -15.48 14.98
C LYS A 213 -0.30 -14.37 15.90
N LYS A 214 0.42 -13.26 16.01
CA LYS A 214 0.07 -12.07 16.80
C LYS A 214 0.02 -10.83 15.92
N LEU A 215 -1.06 -10.05 16.03
CA LEU A 215 -1.20 -8.77 15.33
C LEU A 215 -0.35 -7.70 16.03
N LEU A 216 0.49 -6.99 15.27
CA LEU A 216 1.31 -5.89 15.77
C LEU A 216 0.71 -4.53 15.39
N LEU A 217 0.29 -4.40 14.14
CA LEU A 217 -0.26 -3.18 13.58
C LEU A 217 -1.44 -3.50 12.67
N ARG A 218 -2.49 -2.68 12.74
CA ARG A 218 -3.56 -2.64 11.74
C ARG A 218 -3.86 -1.19 11.40
N ASP A 219 -3.72 -0.84 10.13
CA ASP A 219 -4.28 0.36 9.55
C ASP A 219 -5.46 -0.04 8.67
N SER A 220 -6.58 0.66 8.80
CA SER A 220 -7.77 0.42 7.98
C SER A 220 -8.39 1.75 7.60
N ILE A 221 -8.57 1.94 6.30
CA ILE A 221 -9.23 3.09 5.73
C ILE A 221 -10.47 2.57 5.01
N ILE A 222 -11.62 3.06 5.42
CA ILE A 222 -12.92 2.67 4.89
C ILE A 222 -13.59 3.94 4.37
N LEU A 223 -13.73 4.00 3.05
CA LEU A 223 -14.44 5.06 2.34
C LEU A 223 -15.69 4.39 1.76
N ASP A 224 -16.81 4.63 2.40
CA ASP A 224 -18.05 3.90 2.18
C ASP A 224 -19.20 4.89 2.09
N ASP A 225 -19.79 5.00 0.91
CA ASP A 225 -20.94 5.86 0.60
C ASP A 225 -22.26 5.10 0.84
N GLU A 226 -22.21 3.78 1.07
CA GLU A 226 -23.40 2.93 1.19
C GLU A 226 -23.94 2.82 2.62
N ILE A 227 -23.13 3.15 3.63
CA ILE A 227 -23.47 2.94 5.05
C ILE A 227 -24.72 3.72 5.49
N ASP A 228 -25.09 4.80 4.80
CA ASP A 228 -26.24 5.63 5.19
C ASP A 228 -27.57 5.21 4.55
N ALA A 229 -27.59 4.26 3.61
CA ALA A 229 -28.83 3.82 2.94
C ALA A 229 -29.70 2.87 3.79
N VAL A 230 -29.15 2.24 4.83
CA VAL A 230 -29.86 1.21 5.64
C VAL A 230 -30.46 1.81 6.93
N CYS A 231 -30.06 3.02 7.33
CA CYS A 231 -30.50 3.64 8.59
C CYS A 231 -31.71 4.57 8.47
N LEU A 232 -32.23 4.84 7.27
CA LEU A 232 -33.24 5.88 7.06
C LEU A 232 -34.40 5.41 6.16
N GLU A 233 -35.21 4.47 6.66
CA GLU A 233 -36.57 4.28 6.12
C GLU A 233 -37.58 5.29 6.70
N ASN A 234 -37.18 6.18 7.62
CA ASN A 234 -38.16 6.89 8.46
C ASN A 234 -38.13 8.42 8.53
N ASP A 235 -37.22 9.18 7.91
CA ASP A 235 -37.33 10.65 7.98
C ASP A 235 -37.09 11.36 6.66
N SER A 236 -38.08 12.18 6.31
CA SER A 236 -38.20 12.98 5.10
C SER A 236 -37.37 14.28 5.18
N GLU A 237 -36.05 14.18 5.19
CA GLU A 237 -35.18 15.33 4.93
C GLU A 237 -34.06 14.99 3.94
N THR A 238 -34.27 15.42 2.71
CA THR A 238 -33.42 15.29 1.53
C THR A 238 -32.17 16.17 1.61
N PHE A 239 -31.34 16.02 2.66
CA PHE A 239 -29.97 16.51 2.58
C PHE A 239 -29.17 15.62 1.61
N SER A 240 -28.24 16.20 0.87
CA SER A 240 -27.48 15.52 -0.18
C SER A 240 -26.39 14.64 0.44
N HIS A 241 -26.78 13.43 0.90
CA HIS A 241 -25.91 12.49 1.62
C HIS A 241 -24.80 11.85 0.74
N ASN A 242 -24.84 12.03 -0.59
CA ASN A 242 -23.84 11.54 -1.57
C ASN A 242 -22.47 12.26 -1.53
N ASN A 243 -22.09 12.86 -0.39
CA ASN A 243 -20.87 13.66 -0.28
C ASN A 243 -20.06 13.39 1.01
N LEU A 244 -20.43 12.43 1.85
CA LEU A 244 -19.76 12.25 3.15
C LEU A 244 -18.26 11.95 2.99
N ILE A 245 -17.89 11.12 2.00
CA ILE A 245 -16.48 10.84 1.69
C ILE A 245 -15.78 12.16 1.34
N ARG A 246 -16.36 12.95 0.42
CA ARG A 246 -15.81 14.24 -0.04
C ARG A 246 -15.62 15.22 1.11
N GLU A 247 -16.60 15.35 1.99
CA GLU A 247 -16.54 16.29 3.11
C GLU A 247 -15.43 15.94 4.10
N ARG A 248 -15.21 14.64 4.36
CA ARG A 248 -14.19 14.16 5.29
C ARG A 248 -12.78 14.16 4.70
N THR A 249 -12.65 14.04 3.39
CA THR A 249 -11.34 14.02 2.72
C THR A 249 -10.86 15.39 2.30
N ARG A 250 -11.73 16.41 2.21
CA ARG A 250 -11.37 17.79 1.86
C ARG A 250 -10.18 18.32 2.68
N PRO A 251 -9.22 19.05 2.06
CA PRO A 251 -9.14 19.40 0.64
C PRO A 251 -8.48 18.32 -0.26
N HIS A 252 -8.20 17.13 0.26
CA HIS A 252 -7.31 16.17 -0.38
C HIS A 252 -7.98 15.36 -1.50
N GLY A 253 -7.32 15.32 -2.67
CA GLY A 253 -7.65 14.44 -3.79
C GLY A 253 -6.88 13.12 -3.80
N ILE A 254 -5.95 12.94 -2.87
CA ILE A 254 -5.27 11.67 -2.57
C ILE A 254 -5.03 11.57 -1.07
N ILE A 255 -5.19 10.37 -0.53
CA ILE A 255 -4.83 10.04 0.85
C ILE A 255 -3.96 8.80 0.87
N GLY A 256 -3.02 8.73 1.81
CA GLY A 256 -2.10 7.62 1.92
C GLY A 256 -1.58 7.38 3.33
N THR A 257 -1.09 6.16 3.52
CA THR A 257 -0.37 5.70 4.70
C THR A 257 0.98 5.15 4.26
N LEU A 258 2.05 5.63 4.88
CA LEU A 258 3.39 5.03 4.85
C LEU A 258 3.63 4.33 6.20
N ILE A 259 4.05 3.08 6.14
CA ILE A 259 4.38 2.25 7.31
C ILE A 259 5.86 1.91 7.25
N LEU A 260 6.61 2.28 8.29
CA LEU A 260 8.04 2.01 8.42
C LEU A 260 8.30 1.14 9.65
N TYR A 261 9.15 0.13 9.49
CA TYR A 261 9.54 -0.78 10.56
C TYR A 261 10.90 -1.44 10.29
N GLY A 262 11.63 -1.70 11.37
CA GLY A 262 12.84 -2.52 11.36
C GLY A 262 14.12 -1.73 11.09
N PRO A 263 15.28 -2.37 11.31
CA PRO A 263 16.58 -1.71 11.36
C PRO A 263 16.98 -1.03 10.05
N VAL A 264 16.55 -1.54 8.89
CA VAL A 264 16.88 -0.92 7.59
C VAL A 264 16.23 0.45 7.42
N PHE A 265 15.04 0.67 8.02
CA PHE A 265 14.26 1.90 7.83
C PHE A 265 14.20 2.77 9.10
N GLU A 266 15.03 2.49 10.11
CA GLU A 266 15.02 3.22 11.39
C GLU A 266 15.44 4.69 11.23
N ASP A 267 16.44 4.95 10.38
CA ASP A 267 16.91 6.31 10.07
C ASP A 267 15.82 7.09 9.32
N LEU A 268 15.23 6.49 8.29
CA LEU A 268 14.08 7.05 7.58
C LEU A 268 12.88 7.33 8.50
N ALA A 269 12.59 6.40 9.41
CA ALA A 269 11.51 6.56 10.38
C ALA A 269 11.79 7.73 11.34
N SER A 270 13.03 7.89 11.78
CA SER A 270 13.45 9.01 12.62
C SER A 270 13.40 10.34 11.86
N PHE A 271 13.82 10.34 10.59
CA PHE A 271 13.74 11.51 9.71
C PHE A 271 12.30 12.04 9.57
N PHE A 272 11.31 11.16 9.34
CA PHE A 272 9.90 11.57 9.31
C PHE A 272 9.40 12.13 10.66
N MET A 273 9.83 11.53 11.78
CA MET A 273 9.45 12.00 13.11
C MET A 273 10.06 13.37 13.44
N ASP A 274 11.32 13.59 13.09
CA ASP A 274 12.03 14.86 13.29
C ASP A 274 11.41 15.96 12.43
N ARG A 275 11.13 15.65 11.16
CA ARG A 275 10.45 16.54 10.22
C ARG A 275 9.04 16.91 10.69
N PHE A 276 8.27 15.97 11.22
CA PHE A 276 6.95 16.26 11.78
C PHE A 276 7.05 17.10 13.08
N THR A 277 8.05 16.83 13.92
CA THR A 277 8.22 17.54 15.19
C THR A 277 8.68 18.99 15.00
N SER A 278 9.42 19.27 13.93
CA SER A 278 9.88 20.62 13.58
C SER A 278 8.79 21.50 12.96
N GLN A 279 7.63 20.93 12.59
CA GLN A 279 6.51 21.71 12.04
C GLN A 279 5.91 22.66 13.09
N PRO A 280 5.55 23.89 12.69
CA PRO A 280 4.90 24.85 13.58
C PRO A 280 3.55 24.31 14.05
N ARG A 281 3.42 24.04 15.35
CA ARG A 281 2.16 23.57 15.93
C ARG A 281 1.15 24.70 16.00
N ILE A 282 -0.01 24.50 15.39
CA ILE A 282 -1.16 25.40 15.54
C ILE A 282 -1.52 25.44 17.04
N GLY A 283 -1.37 26.61 17.67
CA GLY A 283 -1.67 26.82 19.09
C GLY A 283 -0.46 26.84 20.04
N ALA A 284 0.75 26.51 19.59
CA ALA A 284 1.98 26.67 20.38
C ALA A 284 2.52 28.10 20.30
N ARG A 285 1.71 29.08 20.70
CA ARG A 285 2.22 30.43 21.00
C ARG A 285 2.93 30.33 22.35
N ASN A 286 4.25 30.21 22.35
CA ASN A 286 5.06 30.40 23.56
C ASN A 286 4.91 31.86 24.02
N TRP A 287 3.93 32.14 24.89
CA TRP A 287 3.70 33.48 25.45
C TRP A 287 4.90 33.99 26.29
N SER A 288 5.80 33.08 26.68
CA SER A 288 7.02 33.38 27.46
C SER A 288 8.26 33.67 26.61
N SER A 289 8.19 33.56 25.29
CA SER A 289 9.32 33.74 24.40
C SER A 289 9.14 35.00 23.55
N SER A 290 9.98 36.00 23.80
CA SER A 290 10.18 37.14 22.89
C SER A 290 11.01 36.71 21.67
N ALA A 291 10.59 35.63 20.99
CA ALA A 291 11.14 35.27 19.70
C ALA A 291 10.38 36.06 18.62
N PRO A 292 11.09 36.66 17.64
CA PRO A 292 10.45 37.35 16.54
C PRO A 292 9.51 36.39 15.80
N ALA A 293 8.42 36.94 15.26
CA ALA A 293 7.46 36.22 14.44
C ALA A 293 8.19 35.33 13.43
N ALA A 294 7.80 34.06 13.34
CA ALA A 294 8.38 33.09 12.43
C ALA A 294 8.49 33.72 11.04
N VAL A 295 9.72 33.87 10.56
CA VAL A 295 10.00 34.28 9.18
C VAL A 295 9.27 33.29 8.29
N GLU A 296 8.42 33.78 7.38
CA GLU A 296 7.82 32.96 6.33
C GLU A 296 8.94 32.23 5.60
N MET A 297 9.12 30.95 5.92
CA MET A 297 10.01 30.11 5.17
C MET A 297 9.50 30.05 3.73
N PRO A 298 10.39 30.00 2.72
CA PRO A 298 9.96 29.77 1.33
C PRO A 298 9.04 28.54 1.28
N PRO A 299 8.09 28.47 0.33
CA PRO A 299 7.15 27.35 0.23
C PRO A 299 7.95 26.06 0.19
N ASN A 300 7.97 25.36 1.32
CA ASN A 300 8.68 24.12 1.47
C ASN A 300 7.78 23.05 0.85
N ALA A 301 8.31 21.97 0.27
CA ALA A 301 7.46 20.92 -0.33
C ALA A 301 6.37 20.38 0.63
N ASP A 302 6.55 20.54 1.94
CA ASP A 302 5.57 20.20 2.97
C ASP A 302 4.33 21.12 3.01
N SER A 303 4.35 22.32 2.41
CA SER A 303 3.20 23.22 2.44
C SER A 303 2.03 22.74 1.59
N GLU A 304 2.30 21.87 0.61
CA GLU A 304 1.29 21.33 -0.32
C GLU A 304 0.74 19.97 0.13
N VAL A 305 1.30 19.38 1.20
CA VAL A 305 0.92 18.07 1.71
C VAL A 305 0.62 18.15 3.21
N THR A 306 -0.60 17.80 3.59
CA THR A 306 -0.95 17.60 5.00
C THR A 306 -0.46 16.21 5.41
N PHE A 307 0.46 16.11 6.37
CA PHE A 307 0.87 14.83 6.90
C PHE A 307 0.99 14.82 8.43
N THR A 308 0.93 13.62 8.99
CA THR A 308 1.16 13.34 10.40
C THR A 308 2.09 12.15 10.52
N ALA A 309 3.01 12.17 11.48
CA ALA A 309 3.88 11.03 11.78
C ALA A 309 3.74 10.63 13.25
N ALA A 310 3.61 9.33 13.51
CA ALA A 310 3.48 8.81 14.86
C ALA A 310 4.24 7.50 15.03
N ARG A 311 4.96 7.40 16.15
CA ARG A 311 5.57 6.16 16.60
C ARG A 311 4.52 5.32 17.33
N VAL A 312 4.31 4.09 16.87
CA VAL A 312 3.29 3.16 17.38
C VAL A 312 3.98 1.97 18.05
N ARG A 313 3.22 1.27 18.92
CA ARG A 313 3.71 0.08 19.64
C ARG A 313 4.36 -0.92 18.69
N GLY A 314 5.46 -1.53 19.15
CA GLY A 314 6.22 -2.49 18.36
C GLY A 314 7.30 -1.87 17.49
N GLY A 315 7.59 -0.56 17.60
CA GLY A 315 8.66 0.09 16.85
C GLY A 315 8.27 0.45 15.42
N PHE A 316 6.99 0.63 15.16
CA PHE A 316 6.48 1.11 13.87
C PHE A 316 6.44 2.63 13.88
N VAL A 317 6.70 3.24 12.73
CA VAL A 317 6.31 4.62 12.46
C VAL A 317 5.25 4.61 11.37
N LEU A 318 4.10 5.24 11.65
CA LEU A 318 3.07 5.48 10.65
C LEU A 318 3.09 6.94 10.26
N VAL A 319 3.08 7.18 8.95
CA VAL A 319 2.91 8.49 8.37
C VAL A 319 1.61 8.49 7.58
N LYS A 320 0.63 9.29 7.98
CA LYS A 320 -0.57 9.52 7.17
C LYS A 320 -0.41 10.84 6.45
N PHE A 321 -0.68 10.85 5.15
CA PHE A 321 -0.53 12.03 4.33
C PHE A 321 -1.71 12.19 3.37
N GLY A 322 -1.95 13.43 2.95
CA GLY A 322 -2.90 13.78 1.92
C GLY A 322 -2.44 15.01 1.15
N ALA A 323 -2.77 15.05 -0.13
CA ALA A 323 -2.46 16.17 -1.01
C ALA A 323 -3.66 16.47 -1.93
N ASN A 324 -3.63 17.61 -2.62
CA ASN A 324 -4.69 17.99 -3.56
C ASN A 324 -4.76 17.04 -4.76
N ASP A 325 -3.62 16.48 -5.19
CA ASP A 325 -3.52 15.61 -6.35
C ASP A 325 -2.37 14.60 -6.20
N PHE A 326 -2.34 13.62 -7.11
CA PHE A 326 -1.36 12.55 -7.11
C PHE A 326 0.07 13.04 -7.36
N GLU A 327 0.28 14.00 -8.26
CA GLU A 327 1.61 14.47 -8.63
C GLU A 327 2.29 15.17 -7.45
N THR A 328 1.53 16.01 -6.74
CA THR A 328 1.98 16.66 -5.50
C THR A 328 2.39 15.62 -4.45
N ALA A 329 1.55 14.63 -4.16
CA ALA A 329 1.88 13.59 -3.18
C ALA A 329 3.07 12.73 -3.61
N LYS A 330 3.16 12.39 -4.90
CA LYS A 330 4.27 11.62 -5.49
C LYS A 330 5.58 12.37 -5.33
N ASN A 331 5.64 13.62 -5.78
CA ASN A 331 6.85 14.45 -5.74
C ASN A 331 7.29 14.70 -4.29
N TRP A 332 6.36 14.94 -3.37
CA TRP A 332 6.64 15.10 -1.95
C TRP A 332 7.25 13.84 -1.34
N LEU A 333 6.60 12.68 -1.50
CA LEU A 333 7.06 11.43 -0.92
C LEU A 333 8.40 11.01 -1.54
N GLY A 334 8.50 11.02 -2.86
CA GLY A 334 9.73 10.70 -3.58
C GLY A 334 10.87 11.67 -3.24
N GLY A 335 10.58 12.96 -3.05
CA GLY A 335 11.55 13.96 -2.60
C GLY A 335 12.11 13.63 -1.23
N ILE A 336 11.24 13.35 -0.25
CA ILE A 336 11.65 12.95 1.11
C ILE A 336 12.49 11.68 1.11
N LEU A 337 12.07 10.66 0.36
CA LEU A 337 12.78 9.37 0.31
C LEU A 337 14.16 9.50 -0.36
N ARG A 338 14.32 10.43 -1.32
CA ARG A 338 15.62 10.73 -1.96
C ARG A 338 16.53 11.57 -1.06
N ASP A 339 15.97 12.55 -0.35
CA ASP A 339 16.69 13.44 0.56
C ASP A 339 17.33 12.66 1.73
N GLU A 340 16.56 11.77 2.36
CA GLU A 340 17.08 10.91 3.43
C GLU A 340 17.98 9.80 2.88
N GLY A 341 17.59 9.19 1.75
CA GLY A 341 18.46 8.35 0.94
C GLY A 341 18.62 6.89 1.39
N THR A 342 17.98 6.42 2.46
CA THR A 342 18.01 5.00 2.90
C THR A 342 17.57 4.07 1.78
N ILE A 343 16.48 4.40 1.08
CA ILE A 343 15.97 3.55 0.00
C ILE A 343 16.97 3.47 -1.16
N LEU A 344 17.63 4.59 -1.50
CA LEU A 344 18.68 4.61 -2.54
C LEU A 344 19.89 3.76 -2.14
N LYS A 345 20.33 3.84 -0.89
CA LYS A 345 21.49 3.09 -0.36
C LYS A 345 21.25 1.58 -0.30
N GLU A 346 20.03 1.16 0.03
CA GLU A 346 19.68 -0.24 0.27
C GLU A 346 19.05 -0.95 -0.94
N PHE A 347 18.32 -0.22 -1.78
CA PHE A 347 17.54 -0.78 -2.88
C PHE A 347 17.90 -0.21 -4.26
N GLY A 348 18.72 0.85 -4.32
CA GLY A 348 19.17 1.48 -5.56
C GLY A 348 18.16 2.46 -6.14
N GLU A 349 18.59 3.27 -7.12
CA GLU A 349 17.80 4.36 -7.70
C GLU A 349 16.52 3.88 -8.42
N GLU A 350 16.57 2.70 -9.05
CA GLU A 350 15.42 2.11 -9.74
C GLU A 350 14.23 1.84 -8.79
N SER A 351 14.46 1.80 -7.47
CA SER A 351 13.42 1.48 -6.49
C SER A 351 12.42 2.61 -6.28
N LEU A 352 12.83 3.85 -6.59
CA LEU A 352 12.01 5.05 -6.49
C LEU A 352 11.46 5.51 -7.85
N MET A 353 11.57 4.72 -8.93
CA MET A 353 11.11 5.12 -10.27
C MET A 353 9.60 5.43 -10.34
N CYS A 354 8.79 4.83 -9.46
CA CYS A 354 7.35 5.14 -9.37
C CYS A 354 7.07 6.44 -8.60
N LEU A 355 8.05 6.96 -7.84
CA LEU A 355 7.95 8.14 -6.97
C LEU A 355 8.81 9.31 -7.45
#